data_AF-A0A1B8C512-F1
#
_entry.id   AF-A0A1B8C512-F1
#
_cell.length_a   1.000
_cell.length_b   1.000
_cell.length_c   1.000
_cell.angle_alpha   90.00
_cell.angle_beta   90.00
_cell.angle_gamma   90.00
#
_symmetry.space_group_name_H-M   'P 1'
#
loop_
_entity.id
_entity.type
_entity.pdbx_description
1 polymer ?
#
loop_
_entity_poly.entity_id
_entity_poly.type
_entity_poly.pdbx_seq_one_letter_code
_entity_poly.pdbx_strand_id
1 'polypeptide(L)'
;MFNPVRRVIGYYEAWAPTKRSRYSMLPEEIPYGQYTHIIFSFATINPNIFKVTPGDPHTEYMMSRIESIRILQEDIKIWVALGGWAFNDPGPTQTTFSDIASSATNTDIFINSLVQMMNKYGFDGIDIDWEYPVADDRNGRLKTIKISLPS
;
A
#
# COMPACT_ATOMS: atom_id res chain seq x y z
N MET A 1 -11.00 -10.78 -33.03
CA MET A 1 -11.56 -9.84 -32.03
C MET A 1 -10.57 -9.81 -30.87
N PHE A 2 -9.80 -8.72 -30.72
CA PHE A 2 -8.92 -8.58 -29.55
C PHE A 2 -9.80 -8.40 -28.33
N ASN A 3 -9.61 -9.26 -27.33
CA ASN A 3 -10.22 -9.09 -26.02
C ASN A 3 -9.18 -8.30 -25.21
N PRO A 4 -9.26 -6.95 -25.13
CA PRO A 4 -8.26 -6.18 -24.42
C PRO A 4 -8.19 -6.67 -22.98
N VAL A 5 -6.97 -6.89 -22.48
CA VAL A 5 -6.76 -7.34 -21.11
C VAL A 5 -7.42 -6.32 -20.19
N ARG A 6 -8.50 -6.73 -19.51
CA ARG A 6 -9.35 -5.83 -18.71
C ARG A 6 -8.61 -5.17 -17.55
N ARG A 7 -7.54 -5.82 -17.06
CA ARG A 7 -6.65 -5.30 -16.01
C ARG A 7 -5.23 -5.78 -16.23
N VAL A 8 -4.30 -4.83 -16.33
CA VAL A 8 -2.86 -5.02 -16.19
C VAL A 8 -2.41 -4.22 -14.96
N ILE A 9 -1.84 -4.90 -13.97
CA ILE A 9 -1.50 -4.35 -12.66
C ILE A 9 0.02 -4.41 -12.50
N GLY A 10 0.64 -3.28 -12.17
CA GLY A 10 2.07 -3.18 -11.87
C GLY A 10 2.33 -2.76 -10.44
N TYR A 11 3.27 -3.42 -9.76
CA TYR A 11 3.76 -2.98 -8.46
C TYR A 11 4.92 -2.00 -8.67
N TYR A 12 4.82 -0.81 -8.08
CA TYR A 12 5.88 0.20 -8.08
C TYR A 12 6.60 0.19 -6.73
N GLU A 13 7.83 -0.34 -6.71
CA GLU A 13 8.65 -0.46 -5.50
C GLU A 13 9.36 0.86 -5.18
N ALA A 14 8.73 1.71 -4.36
CA ALA A 14 9.24 3.05 -4.05
C ALA A 14 10.58 3.05 -3.31
N TRP A 15 10.97 1.92 -2.70
CA TRP A 15 12.26 1.76 -2.03
C TRP A 15 13.42 1.39 -2.99
N ALA A 16 13.13 0.88 -4.19
CA ALA A 16 14.13 0.39 -5.13
C ALA A 16 15.22 1.41 -5.52
N PRO A 17 14.91 2.72 -5.68
CA PRO A 17 15.91 3.74 -5.98
C PRO A 17 17.03 3.84 -4.93
N THR A 18 16.74 3.56 -3.66
CA THR A 18 17.74 3.59 -2.58
C THR A 18 18.74 2.44 -2.64
N LYS A 19 18.35 1.29 -3.22
CA LYS A 19 19.18 0.07 -3.29
C LYS A 19 19.78 -0.19 -4.67
N ARG A 20 19.28 0.45 -5.73
CA ARG A 20 19.70 0.24 -7.12
C ARG A 20 19.78 1.57 -7.89
N SER A 21 20.77 2.41 -7.57
CA SER A 21 20.91 3.75 -8.16
C SER A 21 21.03 3.80 -9.69
N ARG A 22 21.45 2.71 -10.35
CA ARG A 22 21.53 2.63 -11.83
C ARG A 22 20.22 2.23 -12.52
N TYR A 23 19.20 1.85 -11.76
CA TYR A 23 17.91 1.37 -12.27
C TYR A 23 16.74 1.94 -11.46
N SER A 24 16.94 3.10 -10.81
CA SER A 24 15.86 3.83 -10.17
C SER A 24 14.91 4.37 -11.24
N MET A 25 13.61 4.18 -11.04
CA MET A 25 12.55 4.73 -11.88
C MET A 25 11.69 5.63 -11.00
N LEU A 26 11.45 6.87 -11.43
CA LEU A 26 10.49 7.79 -10.83
C LEU A 26 9.06 7.43 -11.30
N PRO A 27 8.01 7.86 -10.58
CA PRO A 27 6.64 7.57 -10.99
C PRO A 27 6.31 8.02 -12.42
N GLU A 28 6.73 9.22 -12.81
CA GLU A 28 6.49 9.76 -14.17
C GLU A 28 7.27 9.05 -15.29
N GLU A 29 8.23 8.17 -14.95
CA GLU A 29 8.97 7.37 -15.92
C GLU A 29 8.26 6.04 -16.24
N ILE A 30 7.13 5.74 -15.57
CA ILE A 30 6.29 4.58 -15.90
C ILE A 30 5.76 4.71 -17.34
N PRO A 31 5.99 3.72 -18.21
CA PRO A 31 5.59 3.83 -19.61
C PRO A 31 4.07 3.93 -19.78
N TYR A 32 3.65 4.91 -20.59
CA TYR A 32 2.25 5.13 -20.96
C TYR A 32 1.61 3.89 -21.59
N GLY A 33 0.36 3.59 -21.22
CA GLY A 33 -0.49 2.60 -21.86
C GLY A 33 -0.17 1.13 -21.53
N GLN A 34 0.88 0.87 -20.72
CA GLN A 34 1.24 -0.50 -20.35
C GLN A 34 0.43 -1.04 -19.16
N TYR A 35 -0.05 -0.15 -18.29
CA TYR A 35 -0.76 -0.53 -17.07
C TYR A 35 -2.13 0.12 -17.02
N THR A 36 -3.07 -0.61 -16.42
CA THR A 36 -4.38 -0.06 -16.04
C THR A 36 -4.41 0.34 -14.57
N HIS A 37 -3.58 -0.32 -13.74
CA HIS A 37 -3.46 -0.06 -12.32
C HIS A 37 -1.98 -0.07 -11.92
N ILE A 38 -1.59 0.86 -11.07
CA ILE A 38 -0.29 0.88 -10.39
C ILE A 38 -0.53 0.74 -8.89
N ILE A 39 0.20 -0.16 -8.25
CA ILE A 39 0.19 -0.36 -6.80
C ILE A 39 1.50 0.15 -6.23
N PHE A 40 1.46 1.30 -5.55
CA PHE A 40 2.60 1.88 -4.85
C PHE A 40 2.96 1.03 -3.64
N SER A 41 4.16 0.46 -3.63
CA SER A 41 4.59 -0.55 -2.66
C SER A 41 5.88 -0.11 -1.95
N PHE A 42 5.85 0.18 -0.64
CA PHE A 42 4.74 0.10 0.31
C PHE A 42 4.68 1.39 1.15
N ALA A 43 3.49 1.76 1.62
CA ALA A 43 3.40 2.52 2.87
C ALA A 43 3.46 1.54 4.06
N THR A 44 3.59 2.09 5.27
CA THR A 44 3.66 1.30 6.50
C THR A 44 2.66 1.78 7.53
N ILE A 45 2.53 1.02 8.62
CA ILE A 45 1.68 1.34 9.75
C ILE A 45 2.56 1.45 10.99
N ASN A 46 2.38 2.51 11.76
CA ASN A 46 3.06 2.61 13.05
C ASN A 46 2.47 1.57 14.01
N PRO A 47 3.28 0.63 14.54
CA PRO A 47 2.76 -0.50 15.33
C PRO A 47 2.19 -0.10 16.69
N ASN A 48 2.51 1.10 17.19
CA ASN A 48 2.09 1.56 18.52
C ASN A 48 0.83 2.42 18.48
N ILE A 49 0.64 3.18 17.41
CA ILE A 49 -0.48 4.14 17.28
C ILE A 49 -1.41 3.80 16.11
N PHE A 50 -1.13 2.73 15.36
CA PHE A 50 -1.94 2.20 14.26
C PHE A 50 -2.25 3.17 13.12
N LYS A 51 -1.48 4.25 13.00
CA LYS A 51 -1.61 5.21 11.91
C LYS A 51 -0.80 4.77 10.70
N VAL A 52 -1.39 4.89 9.52
CA VAL A 52 -0.70 4.73 8.24
C VAL A 52 0.27 5.89 8.02
N THR A 53 1.48 5.59 7.57
CA THR A 53 2.54 6.57 7.29
C THR A 53 3.35 6.15 6.06
N PRO A 54 4.04 7.08 5.39
CA PRO A 54 5.04 6.73 4.37
C PRO A 54 6.22 5.90 4.91
N GLY A 55 6.44 5.86 6.23
CA GLY A 55 7.53 5.12 6.88
C GLY A 55 8.86 5.86 6.92
N ASP A 56 9.21 6.57 5.84
CA ASP A 56 10.43 7.37 5.75
C ASP A 56 10.28 8.55 4.75
N PRO A 57 11.17 9.57 4.81
CA PRO A 57 11.09 10.74 3.95
C PRO A 57 11.26 10.45 2.45
N HIS A 58 12.00 9.41 2.07
CA HIS A 58 12.18 9.06 0.66
C HIS A 58 10.89 8.47 0.09
N THR A 59 10.24 7.58 0.84
CA THR A 59 8.92 7.05 0.45
C THR A 59 7.88 8.16 0.38
N GLU A 60 7.87 9.11 1.32
CA GLU A 60 6.98 10.29 1.25
C GLU A 60 7.24 11.14 -0.01
N TYR A 61 8.51 11.32 -0.36
CA TYR A 61 8.90 12.03 -1.58
C TYR A 61 8.42 11.31 -2.85
N MET A 62 8.50 9.97 -2.90
CA MET A 62 7.99 9.21 -4.04
C MET A 62 6.46 9.23 -4.09
N MET A 63 5.78 9.16 -2.95
CA MET A 63 4.32 9.25 -2.86
C MET A 63 3.80 10.59 -3.38
N SER A 64 4.47 11.71 -3.07
CA SER A 64 4.03 13.03 -3.54
C SER A 64 4.10 13.22 -5.05
N ARG A 65 4.81 12.33 -5.76
CA ARG A 65 4.92 12.33 -7.22
C ARG A 65 3.94 11.39 -7.89
N ILE A 66 3.29 10.48 -7.18
CA ILE A 66 2.58 9.35 -7.82
C ILE A 66 1.45 9.80 -8.75
N GLU A 67 0.77 10.91 -8.44
CA GLU A 67 -0.27 11.47 -9.30
C GLU A 67 0.24 11.97 -10.65
N SER A 68 1.55 12.23 -10.80
CA SER A 68 2.13 12.71 -12.06
C SER A 68 1.87 11.76 -13.22
N ILE A 69 1.68 10.46 -12.96
CA ILE A 69 1.34 9.45 -13.96
C ILE A 69 0.03 9.84 -14.69
N ARG A 70 -0.91 10.46 -13.98
CA ARG A 70 -2.21 10.88 -14.54
C ARG A 70 -2.08 12.01 -15.56
N ILE A 71 -0.95 12.74 -15.57
CA ILE A 71 -0.67 13.76 -16.60
C ILE A 71 -0.60 13.11 -17.99
N LEU A 72 -0.04 11.89 -18.06
CA LEU A 72 0.09 11.14 -19.31
C LEU A 72 -1.07 10.16 -19.52
N GLN A 73 -1.63 9.60 -18.44
CA GLN A 73 -2.69 8.59 -18.50
C GLN A 73 -3.79 8.86 -17.45
N GLU A 74 -4.75 9.72 -17.80
CA GLU A 74 -5.80 10.20 -16.88
C GLU A 74 -6.68 9.06 -16.30
N ASP A 75 -6.87 7.97 -17.04
CA ASP A 75 -7.75 6.86 -16.67
C ASP A 75 -7.08 5.80 -15.77
N ILE A 76 -5.78 5.92 -15.50
CA ILE A 76 -5.03 4.99 -14.67
C ILE A 76 -5.56 4.98 -13.23
N LYS A 77 -5.59 3.80 -12.61
CA LYS A 77 -5.89 3.65 -11.19
C LYS A 77 -4.61 3.51 -10.37
N ILE A 78 -4.48 4.30 -9.33
CA ILE A 78 -3.29 4.30 -8.47
C ILE A 78 -3.71 3.83 -7.08
N TRP A 79 -3.22 2.68 -6.66
CA TRP A 79 -3.48 2.12 -5.34
C TRP A 79 -2.21 2.20 -4.50
N VAL A 80 -2.36 2.13 -3.19
CA VAL A 80 -1.24 1.99 -2.25
C VAL A 80 -1.29 0.60 -1.62
N ALA A 81 -0.15 -0.04 -1.44
CA ALA A 81 -0.03 -1.28 -0.68
C ALA A 81 0.48 -1.01 0.74
N LEU A 82 -0.07 -1.72 1.71
CA LEU A 82 0.39 -1.75 3.10
C LEU A 82 0.80 -3.16 3.49
N GLY A 83 1.98 -3.32 4.10
CA GLY A 83 2.48 -4.61 4.55
C GLY A 83 3.75 -5.01 3.80
N GLY A 84 3.69 -6.15 3.12
CA GLY A 84 4.84 -6.76 2.46
C GLY A 84 5.64 -7.67 3.40
N TRP A 85 6.51 -8.49 2.80
CA TRP A 85 7.21 -9.58 3.50
C TRP A 85 7.87 -9.16 4.82
N ALA A 86 8.68 -8.10 4.80
CA ALA A 86 9.43 -7.64 5.98
C ALA A 86 8.53 -7.05 7.09
N PHE A 87 7.33 -6.55 6.74
CA PHE A 87 6.38 -6.05 7.74
C PHE A 87 5.81 -7.19 8.60
N ASN A 88 5.69 -8.38 8.01
CA ASN A 88 5.14 -9.58 8.64
C ASN A 88 6.23 -10.48 9.27
N ASP A 89 7.51 -10.14 9.14
CA ASP A 89 8.62 -10.87 9.78
C ASP A 89 8.70 -10.58 11.30
N PRO A 90 9.34 -11.47 12.10
CA PRO A 90 9.49 -11.26 13.53
C PRO A 90 10.13 -9.90 13.84
N GLY A 91 9.45 -9.09 14.66
CA GLY A 91 9.86 -7.71 14.90
C GLY A 91 8.70 -6.81 15.33
N PRO A 92 8.92 -5.49 15.32
CA PRO A 92 7.98 -4.51 15.87
C PRO A 92 6.61 -4.47 15.19
N THR A 93 6.53 -4.87 13.91
CA THR A 93 5.31 -4.78 13.10
C THR A 93 4.55 -6.12 12.97
N GLN A 94 5.13 -7.22 13.48
CA GLN A 94 4.64 -8.58 13.23
C GLN A 94 3.17 -8.80 13.66
N THR A 95 2.70 -8.12 14.71
CA THR A 95 1.33 -8.24 15.21
C THR A 95 0.41 -7.11 14.78
N THR A 96 0.91 -6.10 14.05
CA THR A 96 0.19 -4.85 13.82
C THR A 96 -1.17 -5.06 13.16
N PHE A 97 -1.27 -5.90 12.12
CA PHE A 97 -2.56 -6.20 11.50
C PHE A 97 -3.53 -6.91 12.46
N SER A 98 -3.02 -7.83 13.28
CA SER A 98 -3.84 -8.52 14.29
C SER A 98 -4.32 -7.57 15.40
N ASP A 99 -3.46 -6.67 15.85
CA ASP A 99 -3.78 -5.70 16.91
C ASP A 99 -4.80 -4.66 16.42
N ILE A 100 -4.73 -4.27 15.14
CA ILE A 100 -5.75 -3.45 14.49
C ILE A 100 -7.08 -4.19 14.43
N ALA A 101 -7.09 -5.40 13.85
CA ALA A 101 -8.31 -6.16 13.64
C ALA A 101 -9.01 -6.58 14.95
N SER A 102 -8.26 -6.69 16.06
CA SER A 102 -8.80 -7.09 17.36
C SER A 102 -9.49 -5.98 18.16
N SER A 103 -9.40 -4.72 17.70
CA SER A 103 -9.88 -3.54 18.43
C SER A 103 -10.60 -2.58 17.48
N ALA A 104 -11.87 -2.27 17.77
CA ALA A 104 -12.64 -1.28 17.02
C ALA A 104 -11.95 0.08 17.02
N THR A 105 -11.42 0.52 18.17
CA THR A 105 -10.67 1.78 18.28
C THR A 105 -9.41 1.79 17.41
N ASN A 106 -8.66 0.68 17.34
CA ASN A 106 -7.46 0.61 16.51
C ASN A 106 -7.82 0.58 15.02
N THR A 107 -8.89 -0.14 14.68
CA THR A 107 -9.47 -0.16 13.33
C THR A 107 -9.90 1.25 12.89
N ASP A 108 -10.57 2.02 13.76
CA ASP A 108 -10.97 3.39 13.45
C ASP A 108 -9.77 4.32 13.23
N ILE A 109 -8.73 4.21 14.06
CA ILE A 109 -7.50 5.00 13.90
C ILE A 109 -6.83 4.65 12.56
N PHE A 110 -6.72 3.36 12.26
CA PHE A 110 -6.15 2.86 11.02
C PHE A 110 -6.92 3.38 9.81
N ILE A 111 -8.23 3.16 9.73
CA ILE A 111 -9.08 3.58 8.60
C ILE A 111 -9.00 5.10 8.41
N ASN A 112 -9.13 5.89 9.49
CA ASN A 112 -9.10 7.35 9.38
C ASN A 112 -7.75 7.85 8.85
N SER A 113 -6.63 7.29 9.33
CA SER A 113 -5.30 7.67 8.84
C SER A 113 -5.04 7.20 7.41
N LEU A 114 -5.56 6.03 7.03
CA LEU A 114 -5.48 5.50 5.67
C LEU A 114 -6.21 6.42 4.70
N VAL A 115 -7.46 6.77 4.99
CA VAL A 115 -8.26 7.68 4.14
C VAL A 115 -7.57 9.05 4.02
N GLN A 116 -7.03 9.59 5.12
CA GLN A 116 -6.26 10.84 5.06
C GLN A 116 -5.03 10.73 4.15
N MET A 117 -4.28 9.64 4.22
CA MET A 117 -3.14 9.40 3.33
C MET A 117 -3.59 9.26 1.87
N MET A 118 -4.63 8.48 1.61
CA MET A 118 -5.18 8.29 0.26
C MET A 118 -5.60 9.61 -0.37
N ASN A 119 -6.31 10.45 0.39
CA ASN A 119 -6.72 11.78 -0.06
C ASN A 119 -5.53 12.74 -0.24
N LYS A 120 -4.51 12.65 0.63
CA LYS A 120 -3.32 13.51 0.57
C LYS A 120 -2.50 13.28 -0.71
N TYR A 121 -2.39 12.03 -1.16
CA TYR A 121 -1.51 11.65 -2.27
C TYR A 121 -2.24 11.15 -3.53
N GLY A 122 -3.58 11.15 -3.54
CA GLY A 122 -4.35 10.81 -4.73
C GLY A 122 -4.48 9.31 -5.04
N PHE A 123 -4.56 8.47 -4.01
CA PHE A 123 -4.78 7.03 -4.20
C PHE A 123 -6.26 6.70 -4.36
N ASP A 124 -6.60 5.90 -5.39
CA ASP A 124 -7.96 5.44 -5.69
C ASP A 124 -8.34 4.15 -4.94
N GLY A 125 -7.38 3.48 -4.30
CA GLY A 125 -7.59 2.19 -3.68
C GLY A 125 -6.45 1.76 -2.76
N ILE A 126 -6.69 0.67 -2.05
CA ILE A 126 -5.79 0.06 -1.08
C ILE A 126 -5.59 -1.40 -1.44
N ASP A 127 -4.34 -1.87 -1.35
CA ASP A 127 -3.94 -3.27 -1.35
C ASP A 127 -3.42 -3.62 0.07
N ILE A 128 -4.08 -4.55 0.76
CA ILE A 128 -3.65 -4.99 2.11
C ILE A 128 -2.88 -6.29 1.94
N ASP A 129 -1.57 -6.19 2.08
CA ASP A 129 -0.63 -7.29 1.91
C ASP A 129 -0.30 -7.94 3.27
N TRP A 130 -1.35 -8.51 3.89
CA TRP A 130 -1.27 -9.25 5.15
C TRP A 130 -1.01 -10.74 4.86
N GLU A 131 0.25 -11.13 4.89
CA GLU A 131 0.70 -12.49 4.51
C GLU A 131 1.27 -13.24 5.74
N TYR A 132 0.52 -14.13 6.41
CA TYR A 132 -0.88 -14.51 6.22
C TYR A 132 -1.67 -14.41 7.53
N PRO A 133 -2.96 -14.04 7.48
CA PRO A 133 -3.83 -14.18 8.64
C PRO A 133 -4.00 -15.67 8.99
N VAL A 134 -3.66 -16.00 10.24
CA VAL A 134 -3.99 -17.25 10.97
C VAL A 134 -3.09 -18.46 10.62
N ALA A 135 -1.96 -18.27 9.96
CA ALA A 135 -0.91 -19.30 9.95
C ALA A 135 -0.17 -19.26 11.30
N ASP A 136 -0.02 -20.39 11.99
CA ASP A 136 0.59 -20.45 13.33
C ASP A 136 2.09 -20.07 13.31
N ASP A 137 2.76 -20.22 12.17
CA ASP A 137 4.12 -19.73 11.91
C ASP A 137 4.17 -18.23 11.54
N ARG A 138 3.01 -17.59 11.37
CA ARG A 138 2.81 -16.15 11.09
C ARG A 138 1.78 -15.47 12.02
N ASN A 139 1.42 -16.11 13.13
CA ASN A 139 0.74 -15.58 14.33
C ASN A 139 -0.62 -14.85 14.17
N GLY A 140 -1.42 -15.12 13.13
CA GLY A 140 -2.77 -14.52 13.09
C GLY A 140 -3.72 -15.12 14.13
N ARG A 141 -4.53 -14.28 14.79
CA ARG A 141 -5.50 -14.72 15.81
C ARG A 141 -6.88 -14.94 15.20
N LEU A 142 -7.59 -15.99 15.64
CA LEU A 142 -8.93 -16.44 15.18
C LEU A 142 -10.09 -15.41 15.26
N LYS A 143 -9.87 -14.16 15.70
CA LYS A 143 -10.93 -13.13 15.83
C LYS A 143 -11.01 -12.14 14.66
N THR A 144 -10.44 -12.48 13.51
CA THR A 144 -10.46 -11.63 12.31
C THR A 144 -11.84 -11.63 11.64
N ILE A 145 -12.72 -10.69 11.98
CA ILE A 145 -13.98 -10.47 11.23
C ILE A 145 -14.19 -8.98 10.92
N LYS A 146 -13.98 -8.67 9.63
CA LYS A 146 -14.48 -7.55 8.82
C LYS A 146 -13.95 -6.13 9.13
N ILE A 147 -13.01 -5.69 8.30
CA ILE A 147 -12.83 -4.28 7.97
C ILE A 147 -13.79 -3.98 6.82
N SER A 148 -14.86 -3.22 7.08
CA SER A 148 -15.73 -2.66 6.03
C SER A 148 -15.47 -1.17 5.93
N LEU A 149 -15.02 -0.70 4.77
CA LEU A 149 -14.93 0.73 4.47
C LEU A 149 -16.34 1.29 4.23
N PRO A 150 -16.68 2.48 4.75
CA PRO A 150 -17.94 3.13 4.44
C PRO A 150 -18.00 3.53 2.96
N SER A 151 -19.20 3.39 2.38
CA SER A 151 -19.57 3.71 0.99
C SER A 151 -19.51 5.20 0.68
#